data_AF-G2G5X5-F1
#
_entry.id   AF-G2G5X5-F1
#
_cell.length_a   1.000
_cell.length_b   1.000
_cell.length_c   1.000
_cell.angle_alpha   90.00
_cell.angle_beta   90.00
_cell.angle_gamma   90.00
#
_symmetry.space_group_name_H-M   'P 1'
#
loop_
_entity.id
_entity.type
_entity.pdbx_description
1 polymer ?
#
loop_
_entity_poly.entity_id
_entity_poly.type
_entity_poly.pdbx_seq_one_letter_code
_entity_poly.pdbx_strand_id
1 'polypeptide(L)'
;MLSADEPPLNDLGDEQIQKLLGEIAPKVKELMEGVTLAIDYYKEGGYDRETWNRLCDGLAHEAMNLMMALSAPAHPYLVRDCERAVREAAGITPREGGMREALQQQVAKGLLMSVLTVGRQTMVEPEEWPDELPAAVLGAVRSSKQIKADPTMANLRD
;
A
#
# COMPACT_ATOMS: atom_id res chain seq x y z
N MET A 1 0.67 19.80 -2.55
CA MET A 1 -0.55 20.42 -3.13
C MET A 1 -1.17 19.47 -4.16
N LEU A 2 -2.14 18.65 -3.74
CA LEU A 2 -2.90 17.76 -4.63
C LEU A 2 -3.94 18.59 -5.40
N SER A 3 -4.10 18.34 -6.69
CA SER A 3 -4.73 19.24 -7.67
C SER A 3 -6.23 19.43 -7.42
N ALA A 4 -6.69 20.69 -7.36
CA ALA A 4 -8.08 21.10 -7.15
C ALA A 4 -9.03 20.91 -8.37
N ASP A 5 -8.60 20.15 -9.37
CA ASP A 5 -9.37 19.85 -10.59
C ASP A 5 -9.63 18.34 -10.67
N GLU A 6 -10.38 17.81 -9.69
CA GLU A 6 -10.93 16.46 -9.80
C GLU A 6 -12.22 16.53 -10.65
N PRO A 7 -12.26 15.85 -11.82
CA PRO A 7 -13.51 15.63 -12.55
C PRO A 7 -14.59 15.05 -11.65
N PRO A 8 -15.89 15.29 -11.93
CA PRO A 8 -16.96 14.71 -11.13
C PRO A 8 -16.80 13.18 -11.07
N LEU A 9 -16.87 12.63 -9.86
CA LEU A 9 -17.01 11.20 -9.63
C LEU A 9 -18.32 10.75 -10.28
N ASN A 10 -18.24 10.17 -11.46
CA ASN A 10 -19.38 9.54 -12.11
C ASN A 10 -19.68 8.22 -11.40
N ASP A 11 -20.96 7.88 -11.29
CA ASP A 11 -21.36 6.56 -10.82
C ASP A 11 -20.71 5.46 -11.66
N LEU A 12 -20.34 4.36 -10.99
CA LEU A 12 -19.74 3.20 -11.66
C LEU A 12 -20.77 2.51 -12.53
N GLY A 13 -20.44 2.28 -13.81
CA GLY A 13 -21.23 1.45 -14.70
C GLY A 13 -21.08 -0.05 -14.39
N ASP A 14 -22.01 -0.86 -14.89
CA ASP A 14 -22.05 -2.31 -14.64
C ASP A 14 -20.73 -3.01 -14.97
N GLU A 15 -20.06 -2.65 -16.08
CA GLU A 15 -18.76 -3.22 -16.46
C GLU A 15 -17.65 -2.90 -15.45
N GLN A 16 -17.66 -1.68 -14.90
CA GLN A 16 -16.68 -1.25 -13.89
C GLN A 16 -16.93 -1.97 -12.56
N ILE A 17 -18.20 -2.15 -12.18
CA ILE A 17 -18.59 -2.93 -11.00
C ILE A 17 -18.17 -4.40 -11.16
N GLN A 18 -18.43 -5.02 -12.31
CA GLN A 18 -18.02 -6.40 -12.58
C GLN A 18 -16.50 -6.57 -12.51
N LYS A 19 -15.74 -5.63 -13.08
CA LYS A 19 -14.29 -5.62 -12.98
C LYS A 19 -13.81 -5.52 -11.53
N LEU A 20 -14.40 -4.60 -10.75
CA LEU A 20 -14.13 -4.47 -9.31
C LEU A 20 -14.38 -5.76 -8.55
N LEU A 21 -15.53 -6.38 -8.76
CA LEU A 21 -15.87 -7.65 -8.11
C LEU A 21 -14.88 -8.75 -8.48
N GLY A 22 -14.44 -8.80 -9.75
CA GLY A 22 -13.38 -9.71 -10.20
C GLY A 22 -12.02 -9.47 -9.53
N GLU A 23 -11.68 -8.23 -9.20
CA GLU A 23 -10.45 -7.87 -8.48
C GLU A 23 -10.56 -8.09 -6.97
N ILE A 24 -11.75 -7.91 -6.39
CA ILE A 24 -12.02 -8.04 -4.95
C ILE A 24 -12.17 -9.50 -4.52
N ALA A 25 -12.86 -10.32 -5.31
CA ALA A 25 -13.18 -11.69 -4.91
C ALA A 25 -11.95 -12.56 -4.56
N PRO A 26 -10.84 -12.52 -5.33
CA PRO A 26 -9.60 -13.22 -4.96
C PRO A 26 -9.02 -12.73 -3.62
N LYS A 27 -9.04 -11.42 -3.37
CA LYS A 27 -8.51 -10.83 -2.13
C LYS A 27 -9.31 -11.22 -0.89
N VAL A 28 -10.64 -11.26 -1.03
CA VAL A 28 -11.52 -11.75 0.04
C VAL A 28 -11.23 -13.23 0.33
N LYS A 29 -10.98 -14.03 -0.71
CA LYS A 29 -10.61 -15.45 -0.54
C LYS A 29 -9.29 -15.59 0.22
N GLU A 30 -8.25 -14.86 -0.18
CA GLU A 30 -6.94 -14.85 0.48
C GLU A 30 -7.05 -14.45 1.97
N LEU A 31 -7.83 -13.40 2.27
CA LEU A 31 -8.09 -12.98 3.64
C LEU A 31 -8.78 -14.10 4.46
N MET A 32 -9.79 -14.76 3.89
CA MET A 32 -10.50 -15.87 4.55
C MET A 32 -9.61 -17.09 4.78
N GLU A 33 -8.71 -17.39 3.84
CA GLU A 33 -7.70 -18.45 3.99
C GLU A 33 -6.74 -18.12 5.15
N GLY A 34 -6.27 -16.88 5.25
CA GLY A 34 -5.46 -16.42 6.38
C GLY A 34 -6.18 -16.51 7.73
N VAL A 35 -7.48 -16.17 7.77
CA VAL A 35 -8.28 -16.27 9.01
C VAL A 35 -8.44 -17.74 9.41
N THR A 36 -8.67 -18.62 8.44
CA THR A 36 -8.77 -20.07 8.67
C THR A 36 -7.48 -20.60 9.26
N LEU A 37 -6.33 -20.23 8.69
CA LEU A 37 -5.01 -20.60 9.19
C LEU A 37 -4.80 -20.15 10.64
N ALA A 38 -5.20 -18.92 10.99
CA ALA A 38 -5.09 -18.42 12.36
C ALA A 38 -5.97 -19.19 13.36
N ILE A 39 -7.19 -19.57 12.94
CA ILE A 39 -8.10 -20.39 13.74
C ILE A 39 -7.51 -21.78 13.98
N ASP A 40 -6.98 -22.41 12.93
CA ASP A 40 -6.42 -23.77 13.01
C ASP A 40 -5.16 -23.80 13.87
N TYR A 41 -4.27 -22.80 13.71
CA TYR A 41 -3.11 -22.62 14.58
C TYR A 41 -3.50 -22.55 16.06
N TYR A 42 -4.53 -21.76 16.41
CA TYR A 42 -5.01 -21.68 17.79
C TYR A 42 -5.60 -22.99 18.29
N LYS A 43 -6.44 -23.67 17.48
CA LYS A 43 -7.05 -24.96 17.83
C LYS A 43 -6.02 -26.06 18.07
N GLU A 44 -4.90 -26.03 17.37
CA GLU A 44 -3.77 -26.95 17.54
C GLU A 44 -2.90 -26.62 18.77
N GLY A 45 -3.28 -25.60 19.56
CA GLY A 45 -2.53 -25.18 20.74
C GLY A 45 -1.33 -24.29 20.42
N GLY A 46 -1.39 -23.55 19.31
CA GLY A 46 -0.39 -22.56 18.94
C GLY A 46 -0.39 -21.37 19.91
N TYR A 47 0.65 -21.29 20.74
CA TYR A 47 0.87 -20.17 21.69
C TYR A 47 2.20 -19.44 21.44
N ASP A 48 2.95 -19.82 20.40
CA ASP A 48 4.17 -19.12 20.03
C ASP A 48 3.83 -17.71 19.54
N ARG A 49 4.41 -16.71 20.23
CA ARG A 49 4.16 -15.29 19.98
C ARG A 49 4.71 -14.86 18.63
N GLU A 50 5.85 -15.39 18.22
CA GLU A 50 6.47 -15.00 16.95
C GLU A 50 5.61 -15.46 15.76
N THR A 51 5.17 -16.71 15.77
CA THR A 51 4.26 -17.27 14.77
C THR A 51 2.93 -16.53 14.75
N TRP A 52 2.36 -16.25 15.92
CA TRP A 52 1.11 -15.48 16.02
C TRP A 52 1.26 -14.07 15.42
N ASN A 53 2.34 -13.36 15.74
CA ASN A 53 2.60 -12.04 15.16
C ASN A 53 2.71 -12.11 13.63
N ARG A 54 3.39 -13.11 13.07
CA ARG A 54 3.50 -13.29 11.61
C ARG A 54 2.14 -13.54 10.96
N LEU A 55 1.27 -14.32 11.61
CA LEU A 55 -0.11 -14.53 11.14
C LEU A 55 -0.91 -13.23 11.16
N CYS A 56 -0.81 -12.46 12.24
CA CYS A 56 -1.45 -11.15 12.33
C CYS A 56 -0.92 -10.17 11.28
N ASP A 57 0.40 -10.14 11.04
CA ASP A 57 1.02 -9.27 10.03
C ASP A 57 0.52 -9.63 8.62
N GLY A 58 0.44 -10.93 8.29
CA GLY A 58 -0.11 -11.40 7.01
C GLY A 58 -1.58 -11.04 6.84
N LEU A 59 -2.40 -11.24 7.88
CA LEU A 59 -3.81 -10.84 7.88
C LEU A 59 -3.98 -9.32 7.69
N ALA A 60 -3.17 -8.51 8.38
CA ALA A 60 -3.19 -7.07 8.24
C ALA A 60 -2.78 -6.64 6.82
N HIS A 61 -1.79 -7.32 6.23
CA HIS A 61 -1.39 -7.08 4.84
C HIS A 61 -2.54 -7.35 3.86
N GLU A 62 -3.21 -8.48 3.97
CA GLU A 62 -4.32 -8.80 3.06
C GLU A 62 -5.55 -7.92 3.27
N ALA A 63 -5.86 -7.58 4.52
CA ALA A 63 -6.92 -6.61 4.82
C ALA A 63 -6.61 -5.25 4.19
N MET A 64 -5.35 -4.80 4.23
CA MET A 64 -4.93 -3.55 3.60
C MET A 64 -5.03 -3.61 2.07
N ASN A 65 -4.63 -4.73 1.46
CA ASN A 65 -4.76 -4.95 0.03
C ASN A 65 -6.21 -4.89 -0.44
N LEU A 66 -7.12 -5.52 0.31
CA LEU A 66 -8.56 -5.47 0.06
C LEU A 66 -9.09 -4.05 0.20
N MET A 67 -8.71 -3.36 1.27
CA MET A 67 -9.11 -1.98 1.55
C MET A 67 -8.70 -1.03 0.41
N MET A 68 -7.44 -1.10 -0.03
CA MET A 68 -6.97 -0.28 -1.15
C MET A 68 -7.74 -0.56 -2.44
N ALA A 69 -8.07 -1.83 -2.73
CA ALA A 69 -8.87 -2.19 -3.90
C ALA A 69 -10.29 -1.63 -3.83
N LEU A 70 -10.92 -1.67 -2.65
CA LEU A 70 -12.25 -1.12 -2.40
C LEU A 70 -12.28 0.41 -2.47
N SER A 71 -11.21 1.08 -2.05
CA SER A 71 -11.09 2.55 -2.06
C SER A 71 -10.70 3.12 -3.42
N ALA A 72 -10.09 2.32 -4.30
CA ALA A 72 -9.62 2.77 -5.62
C ALA A 72 -10.68 3.51 -6.46
N PRO A 73 -11.96 3.10 -6.50
CA PRO A 73 -12.98 3.78 -7.31
C PRO A 73 -13.41 5.13 -6.71
N ALA A 74 -13.39 5.25 -5.39
CA ALA A 74 -13.68 6.51 -4.69
C ALA A 74 -12.54 7.52 -4.86
N HIS A 75 -11.31 7.03 -5.09
CA HIS A 75 -10.10 7.85 -5.15
C HIS A 75 -9.21 7.45 -6.34
N PRO A 76 -9.70 7.61 -7.59
CA PRO A 76 -9.00 7.10 -8.78
C PRO A 76 -7.64 7.78 -9.02
N TYR A 77 -7.43 8.98 -8.46
CA TYR A 77 -6.19 9.75 -8.61
C TYR A 77 -5.13 9.41 -7.57
N LEU A 78 -5.48 8.70 -6.48
CA LEU A 78 -4.61 8.48 -5.33
C LEU A 78 -3.28 7.83 -5.72
N VAL A 79 -3.30 6.84 -6.62
CA VAL A 79 -2.09 6.17 -7.11
C VAL A 79 -1.15 7.16 -7.81
N ARG A 80 -1.70 7.92 -8.77
CA ARG A 80 -0.94 8.89 -9.57
C ARG A 80 -0.37 10.01 -8.69
N ASP A 81 -1.18 10.47 -7.74
CA ASP A 81 -0.84 11.57 -6.87
C ASP A 81 0.24 11.18 -5.84
N CYS A 82 0.14 9.97 -5.27
CA CYS A 82 1.21 9.41 -4.43
C CYS A 82 2.50 9.20 -5.23
N GLU A 83 2.41 8.70 -6.46
CA GLU A 83 3.57 8.52 -7.34
C GLU A 83 4.28 9.84 -7.63
N ARG A 84 3.51 10.88 -7.96
CA ARG A 84 4.04 12.23 -8.18
C ARG A 84 4.70 12.77 -6.90
N ALA A 85 4.01 12.72 -5.77
CA ALA A 85 4.51 13.24 -4.50
C ALA A 85 5.83 12.56 -4.06
N VAL A 86 5.93 11.24 -4.23
CA VAL A 86 7.17 10.50 -3.91
C VAL A 86 8.29 10.85 -4.87
N ARG A 87 8.02 11.00 -6.18
CA ARG A 87 9.04 11.42 -7.15
C ARG A 87 9.56 12.84 -6.87
N GLU A 88 8.66 13.76 -6.57
CA GLU A 88 9.02 15.13 -6.18
C GLU A 88 9.88 15.13 -4.90
N ALA A 89 9.50 14.35 -3.90
CA ALA A 89 10.27 14.19 -2.67
C ALA A 89 11.63 13.51 -2.88
N ALA A 90 11.75 12.60 -3.86
CA ALA A 90 13.01 11.96 -4.18
C ALA A 90 14.02 12.93 -4.83
N GLY A 91 13.52 13.93 -5.58
CA GLY A 91 14.34 14.89 -6.31
C GLY A 91 15.14 14.31 -7.47
N ILE A 92 14.97 13.01 -7.76
CA ILE A 92 15.64 12.27 -8.83
C ILE A 92 14.66 11.29 -9.49
N THR A 93 14.82 11.09 -10.78
CA THR A 93 14.04 10.10 -11.52
C THR A 93 14.55 8.68 -11.23
N PRO A 94 13.69 7.65 -11.34
CA PRO A 94 14.11 6.24 -11.25
C PRO A 94 15.25 5.87 -12.20
N ARG A 95 15.34 6.54 -13.36
CA ARG A 95 16.40 6.30 -14.35
C ARG A 95 17.75 6.87 -13.90
N GLU A 96 17.75 7.98 -13.15
CA GLU A 96 18.96 8.59 -12.61
C GLU A 96 19.46 7.88 -11.34
N GLY A 97 18.54 7.40 -10.50
CA GLY A 97 18.87 6.73 -9.24
C GLY A 97 19.10 5.21 -9.35
N GLY A 98 18.93 4.64 -10.55
CA GLY A 98 19.06 3.20 -10.77
C GLY A 98 17.90 2.37 -10.22
N MET A 99 18.01 1.06 -10.39
CA MET A 99 16.92 0.11 -10.11
C MET A 99 16.59 0.00 -8.61
N ARG A 100 17.58 0.24 -7.74
CA ARG A 100 17.38 0.32 -6.28
C ARG A 100 16.48 1.49 -5.90
N GLU A 101 16.78 2.68 -6.40
CA GLU A 101 15.96 3.88 -6.13
C GLU A 101 14.56 3.70 -6.71
N ALA A 102 14.44 3.12 -7.91
CA ALA A 102 13.15 2.79 -8.51
C ALA A 102 12.30 1.91 -7.58
N LEU A 103 12.88 0.87 -6.97
CA LEU A 103 12.17 0.03 -6.01
C LEU A 103 11.80 0.81 -4.74
N GLN A 104 12.71 1.61 -4.21
CA GLN A 104 12.46 2.41 -3.00
C GLN A 104 11.32 3.42 -3.21
N GLN A 105 11.28 4.11 -4.36
CA GLN A 105 10.16 4.99 -4.71
C GLN A 105 8.85 4.20 -4.87
N GLN A 106 8.89 2.99 -5.45
CA GLN A 106 7.71 2.15 -5.58
C GLN A 106 7.17 1.69 -4.22
N VAL A 107 8.04 1.29 -3.30
CA VAL A 107 7.64 0.92 -1.93
C VAL A 107 7.14 2.13 -1.16
N ALA A 108 7.82 3.28 -1.27
CA ALA A 108 7.38 4.52 -0.65
C ALA A 108 6.00 4.97 -1.15
N LYS A 109 5.72 4.79 -2.45
CA LYS A 109 4.38 5.03 -3.02
C LYS A 109 3.32 4.16 -2.33
N GLY A 110 3.56 2.85 -2.24
CA GLY A 110 2.62 1.92 -1.58
C GLY A 110 2.39 2.28 -0.11
N LEU A 111 3.45 2.65 0.61
CA LEU A 111 3.36 3.07 2.00
C LEU A 111 2.59 4.40 2.15
N LEU A 112 2.85 5.39 1.30
CA LEU A 112 2.12 6.66 1.30
C LEU A 112 0.64 6.45 1.00
N MET A 113 0.30 5.67 -0.02
CA MET A 113 -1.09 5.29 -0.32
C MET A 113 -1.77 4.66 0.88
N SER A 114 -1.05 3.78 1.60
CA SER A 114 -1.57 3.09 2.76
C SER A 114 -1.91 4.07 3.89
N VAL A 115 -0.99 4.99 4.20
CA VAL A 115 -1.18 6.03 5.22
C VAL A 115 -2.39 6.90 4.89
N LEU A 116 -2.50 7.36 3.64
CA LEU A 116 -3.61 8.22 3.23
C LEU A 116 -4.96 7.48 3.23
N THR A 117 -4.97 6.21 2.82
CA THR A 117 -6.19 5.39 2.82
C THR A 117 -6.70 5.17 4.25
N VAL A 118 -5.80 4.80 5.17
CA VAL A 118 -6.15 4.65 6.60
C VAL A 118 -6.57 5.99 7.19
N GLY A 119 -5.83 7.07 6.87
CA GLY A 119 -6.14 8.44 7.28
C GLY A 119 -7.59 8.80 7.00
N ARG A 120 -8.04 8.62 5.76
CA ARG A 120 -9.43 8.89 5.35
C ARG A 120 -10.46 8.04 6.10
N GLN A 121 -10.18 6.75 6.32
CA GLN A 121 -11.06 5.92 7.16
C GLN A 121 -11.14 6.40 8.61
N THR A 122 -10.09 7.07 9.07
CA THR A 122 -10.02 7.73 10.37
C THR A 122 -10.39 9.22 10.33
N MET A 123 -11.04 9.67 9.25
CA MET A 123 -11.52 11.05 9.05
C MET A 123 -10.39 12.10 8.97
N VAL A 124 -9.25 11.73 8.40
CA VAL A 124 -8.13 12.64 8.09
C VAL A 124 -7.94 12.69 6.57
N GLU A 125 -8.23 13.83 5.98
CA GLU A 125 -8.14 14.03 4.53
C GLU A 125 -6.69 14.25 4.07
N PRO A 126 -6.34 13.94 2.81
CA PRO A 126 -4.97 14.07 2.29
C PRO A 126 -4.35 15.45 2.48
N GLU A 127 -5.12 16.51 2.35
CA GLU A 127 -4.73 17.90 2.52
C GLU A 127 -4.46 18.30 3.98
N GLU A 128 -4.91 17.50 4.95
CA GLU A 128 -4.66 17.72 6.37
C GLU A 128 -3.34 17.09 6.83
N TRP A 129 -2.73 16.24 6.00
CA TRP A 129 -1.41 15.69 6.28
C TRP A 129 -0.31 16.73 6.07
N PRO A 130 0.79 16.67 6.84
CA PRO A 130 1.94 17.55 6.62
C PRO A 130 2.52 17.40 5.21
N ASP A 131 2.92 18.52 4.60
CA ASP A 131 3.55 18.55 3.27
C ASP A 131 4.83 17.70 3.22
N GLU A 132 5.50 17.48 4.37
CA GLU A 132 6.71 16.66 4.49
C GLU A 132 6.43 15.15 4.50
N LEU A 133 5.17 14.71 4.60
CA LEU A 133 4.81 13.28 4.70
C LEU A 133 5.44 12.43 3.58
N PRO A 134 5.41 12.81 2.29
CA PRO A 134 6.05 12.01 1.24
C PRO A 134 7.56 11.84 1.44
N ALA A 135 8.25 12.89 1.89
CA ALA A 135 9.68 12.85 2.18
C ALA A 135 10.00 11.98 3.40
N ALA A 136 9.17 12.06 4.45
CA ALA A 136 9.29 11.22 5.64
C ALA A 136 9.11 9.73 5.29
N VAL A 137 8.09 9.39 4.49
CA VAL A 137 7.82 8.04 4.00
C VAL A 137 8.99 7.50 3.17
N LEU A 138 9.49 8.29 2.21
CA LEU A 138 10.64 7.89 1.41
C LEU A 138 11.91 7.70 2.25
N GLY A 139 12.15 8.60 3.21
CA GLY A 139 13.25 8.50 4.16
C GLY A 139 13.17 7.22 5.01
N ALA A 140 11.98 6.88 5.50
CA ALA A 140 11.74 5.65 6.24
C ALA A 140 12.08 4.40 5.39
N VAL A 141 11.60 4.35 4.15
CA VAL A 141 11.90 3.25 3.20
C VAL A 141 13.40 3.14 2.94
N ARG A 142 14.08 4.25 2.66
CA ARG A 142 15.54 4.29 2.44
C ARG A 142 16.34 3.88 3.68
N SER A 143 15.80 4.07 4.87
CA SER A 143 16.44 3.67 6.13
C SER A 143 16.17 2.22 6.52
N SER A 144 15.12 1.59 5.99
CA SER A 144 14.65 0.25 6.38
C SER A 144 15.70 -0.83 6.16
N LYS A 145 16.02 -1.55 7.25
CA LYS A 145 16.98 -2.68 7.22
C LYS A 145 16.42 -3.88 6.46
N GLN A 146 15.12 -4.15 6.57
CA GLN A 146 14.48 -5.28 5.90
C GLN A 146 14.44 -5.08 4.38
N ILE A 147 14.09 -3.88 3.91
CA ILE A 147 14.11 -3.56 2.48
C ILE A 147 15.53 -3.64 1.92
N LYS A 148 16.54 -3.18 2.68
CA LYS A 148 17.95 -3.32 2.29
C LYS A 148 18.44 -4.77 2.24
N ALA A 149 17.86 -5.63 3.07
CA ALA A 149 18.20 -7.05 3.15
C ALA A 149 17.38 -7.92 2.18
N ASP A 150 16.45 -7.32 1.42
CA ASP A 150 15.62 -8.04 0.46
C ASP A 150 16.50 -8.70 -0.62
N PRO A 151 16.37 -10.01 -0.88
CA PRO A 151 17.16 -10.70 -1.90
C PRO A 151 16.96 -10.13 -3.31
N THR A 152 15.79 -9.55 -3.59
CA THR A 152 15.55 -8.84 -4.85
C THR A 152 16.44 -7.61 -4.95
N MET A 153 16.69 -6.90 -3.85
CA MET A 153 17.57 -5.73 -3.77
C MET A 153 19.06 -6.04 -3.89
N ALA A 154 19.49 -7.26 -3.57
CA ALA A 154 20.87 -7.69 -3.75
C ALA A 154 21.26 -7.87 -5.23
N ASN A 155 20.28 -8.09 -6.11
CA ASN A 155 20.49 -8.33 -7.54
C ASN A 155 20.33 -7.07 -8.41
N LEU A 156 19.84 -5.96 -7.83
CA LEU A 156 19.68 -4.69 -8.51
C LEU A 156 20.96 -3.87 -8.31
N ARG A 157 21.91 -3.99 -9.25
CA ARG A 157 23.05 -3.07 -9.33
C ARG A 157 22.58 -1.73 -9.91
N ASP A 158 23.13 -0.65 -9.37
CA ASP A 158 23.01 0.71 -9.93
C ASP A 158 23.74 0.80 -11.27
#